data_AF-A0AAQ3WF74-F1
#
_entry.id   AF-A0AAQ3WF74-F1
#
_cell.length_a   1.000
_cell.length_b   1.000
_cell.length_c   1.000
_cell.angle_alpha   90.00
_cell.angle_beta   90.00
_cell.angle_gamma   90.00
#
_symmetry.space_group_name_H-M   'P 1'
#
loop_
_entity.id
_entity.type
_entity.pdbx_description
1 polymer ?
#
loop_
_entity_poly.entity_id
_entity_poly.type
_entity_poly.pdbx_seq_one_letter_code
_entity_poly.pdbx_strand_id
1 'polypeptide(L)'
;MARRNAKKLAVLAAVLVLAQVWCGVVARQNQNHLHQATMMVNGFEDGEEGGDPAECDGKYHHDGEMLAGLSTVWYAGGQTPIRITSTRTGRSVVARVVDEGDSSGHGGCNSNVIVTSKAVWKALGLHTKLGQAHATMMVNGFEDGEEGGDPAECDGKYHHDGEMLAGLSTVWYAGGKRCHKPIRITSTRTGRSVVARVVDEGDSSGHGGCKNNVIVTSKAVWKALGLHTKLGQAHVTWSDA
;
A
#
# COMPACT_ATOMS: atom_id res chain seq x y z
N MET A 1 -57.63 -45.26 20.47
CA MET A 1 -58.17 -44.96 19.13
C MET A 1 -57.19 -44.01 18.42
N ALA A 2 -56.73 -44.39 17.22
CA ALA A 2 -55.88 -43.73 16.19
C ALA A 2 -55.19 -42.36 16.51
N ARG A 3 -53.85 -42.18 16.41
CA ARG A 3 -52.90 -42.19 15.24
C ARG A 3 -53.29 -41.27 14.06
N ARG A 4 -52.50 -40.20 13.81
CA ARG A 4 -51.58 -40.08 12.64
C ARG A 4 -50.69 -38.80 12.69
N ASN A 5 -49.46 -38.98 12.21
CA ASN A 5 -48.34 -38.05 12.03
C ASN A 5 -48.33 -37.38 10.64
N ALA A 6 -47.64 -36.23 10.49
CA ALA A 6 -46.63 -35.85 9.44
C ALA A 6 -46.31 -34.34 9.57
N LYS A 7 -45.10 -33.82 9.87
CA LYS A 7 -43.74 -33.80 9.28
C LYS A 7 -43.45 -32.68 8.23
N LYS A 8 -42.54 -31.75 8.63
CA LYS A 8 -41.45 -31.01 7.89
C LYS A 8 -41.86 -29.89 6.89
N LEU A 9 -41.16 -28.76 6.65
CA LEU A 9 -39.78 -28.25 6.88
C LEU A 9 -39.69 -26.68 6.67
N ALA A 10 -38.74 -26.01 7.37
CA ALA A 10 -37.94 -24.75 7.18
C ALA A 10 -38.33 -23.60 6.19
N VAL A 11 -38.03 -22.29 6.39
CA VAL A 11 -36.70 -21.59 6.39
C VAL A 11 -36.78 -20.08 6.81
N LEU A 12 -35.76 -19.63 7.56
CA LEU A 12 -35.10 -18.30 7.84
C LEU A 12 -35.77 -16.90 7.74
N ALA A 13 -35.48 -16.03 8.74
CA ALA A 13 -35.03 -14.63 8.56
C ALA A 13 -34.25 -14.03 9.78
N ALA A 14 -32.98 -13.69 9.52
CA ALA A 14 -32.10 -12.59 10.02
C ALA A 14 -31.90 -12.24 11.53
N VAL A 15 -30.73 -12.68 12.04
CA VAL A 15 -29.66 -11.99 12.80
C VAL A 15 -29.88 -10.54 13.30
N LEU A 16 -29.69 -10.33 14.61
CA LEU A 16 -28.76 -9.29 15.10
C LEU A 16 -28.05 -9.83 16.36
N VAL A 17 -26.82 -10.33 16.17
CA VAL A 17 -25.88 -10.52 17.26
C VAL A 17 -25.50 -9.13 17.72
N LEU A 18 -25.82 -8.76 18.97
CA LEU A 18 -25.12 -7.67 19.65
C LEU A 18 -23.68 -8.15 19.86
N ALA A 19 -22.85 -8.04 18.82
CA ALA A 19 -21.42 -8.08 18.99
C ALA A 19 -21.05 -6.76 19.66
N GLN A 20 -21.04 -6.77 21.00
CA GLN A 20 -20.16 -5.88 21.72
C GLN A 20 -18.76 -6.14 21.16
N VAL A 21 -18.28 -5.24 20.30
CA VAL A 21 -16.87 -5.20 19.94
C VAL A 21 -16.15 -4.75 21.21
N TRP A 22 -15.77 -5.75 22.00
CA TRP A 22 -14.84 -5.62 23.10
C TRP A 22 -13.45 -5.57 22.48
N CYS A 23 -13.01 -4.39 22.04
CA CYS A 23 -11.58 -4.17 21.86
C CYS A 23 -11.02 -3.71 23.21
N GLY A 24 -10.75 -4.68 24.08
CA GLY A 24 -10.21 -4.46 25.41
C GLY A 24 -9.18 -5.52 25.75
N VAL A 25 -7.90 -5.21 25.52
CA VAL A 25 -6.81 -5.65 26.41
C VAL A 25 -5.82 -4.50 26.55
N VAL A 26 -5.87 -3.90 27.74
CA VAL A 26 -4.78 -3.31 28.54
C VAL A 26 -3.68 -2.56 27.77
N ALA A 27 -3.68 -1.24 27.96
CA ALA A 27 -2.53 -0.37 27.79
C ALA A 27 -1.26 -1.00 28.36
N ARG A 28 -0.37 -1.48 27.50
CA ARG A 28 1.03 -1.73 27.87
C ARG A 28 1.89 -0.59 27.35
N GLN A 29 2.24 0.25 28.31
CA GLN A 29 3.36 1.20 28.32
C GLN A 29 3.30 2.34 27.32
N ASN A 30 2.75 3.45 27.83
CA ASN A 30 3.41 4.76 27.90
C ASN A 30 4.91 4.75 27.54
N GLN A 31 5.22 4.78 26.26
CA GLN A 31 6.50 5.18 25.73
C GLN A 31 6.21 6.10 24.54
N ASN A 32 6.59 7.37 24.66
CA ASN A 32 6.70 8.30 23.54
C ASN A 32 7.81 7.82 22.58
N HIS A 33 7.59 6.69 21.90
CA HIS A 33 8.51 6.24 20.87
C HIS A 33 8.19 7.02 19.59
N LEU A 34 9.05 7.98 19.26
CA LEU A 34 9.10 8.55 17.93
C LEU A 34 9.53 7.45 16.96
N HIS A 35 8.56 6.91 16.23
CA HIS A 35 8.83 6.00 15.12
C HIS A 35 9.02 6.81 13.85
N GLN A 36 10.13 6.62 13.15
CA GLN A 36 10.28 7.15 11.80
C GLN A 36 9.46 6.29 10.85
N ALA A 37 8.53 6.94 10.14
CA ALA A 37 7.66 6.31 9.17
C ALA A 37 7.83 6.96 7.80
N THR A 38 7.70 6.17 6.74
CA THR A 38 7.40 6.69 5.41
C THR A 38 5.90 6.91 5.31
N MET A 39 5.48 8.15 5.10
CA MET A 39 4.07 8.48 4.90
C MET A 39 3.72 8.41 3.42
N MET A 40 2.60 7.75 3.10
CA MET A 40 2.04 7.62 1.76
C MET A 40 0.64 8.25 1.73
N VAL A 41 0.20 8.69 0.55
CA VAL A 41 -1.19 9.09 0.34
C VAL A 41 -1.99 7.86 -0.08
N ASN A 42 -3.18 7.69 0.49
CA ASN A 42 -4.13 6.65 0.09
C ASN A 42 -5.53 7.26 0.04
N GLY A 43 -6.35 6.74 -0.87
CA GLY A 43 -7.77 7.06 -0.97
C GLY A 43 -8.59 6.13 -0.10
N PHE A 44 -9.48 6.69 0.72
CA PHE A 44 -10.35 5.94 1.64
C PHE A 44 -11.80 5.87 1.17
N GLU A 45 -12.10 6.48 0.02
CA GLU A 45 -13.43 6.46 -0.59
C GLU A 45 -13.67 5.17 -1.39
N ASP A 46 -14.94 4.89 -1.66
CA ASP A 46 -15.33 3.76 -2.50
C ASP A 46 -14.79 3.91 -3.92
N GLY A 47 -14.22 2.84 -4.46
CA GLY A 47 -13.55 2.83 -5.76
C GLY A 47 -12.18 3.51 -5.81
N GLU A 48 -11.64 4.01 -4.68
CA GLU A 48 -10.28 4.52 -4.59
C GLU A 48 -9.26 3.43 -4.20
N GLU A 49 -8.01 3.85 -3.97
CA GLU A 49 -6.84 3.00 -3.78
C GLU A 49 -6.99 1.98 -2.62
N GLY A 50 -7.66 2.36 -1.52
CA GLY A 50 -7.95 1.46 -0.39
C GLY A 50 -8.79 0.25 -0.79
N GLY A 51 -9.71 0.41 -1.75
CA GLY A 51 -10.59 -0.64 -2.31
C GLY A 51 -11.64 -1.17 -1.37
N ASP A 52 -11.22 -1.85 -0.30
CA ASP A 52 -12.15 -2.42 0.66
C ASP A 52 -12.53 -1.37 1.73
N PRO A 53 -13.73 -1.49 2.32
CA PRO A 53 -14.09 -0.67 3.46
C PRO A 53 -13.08 -0.86 4.60
N ALA A 54 -12.76 0.23 5.29
CA ALA A 54 -11.72 0.24 6.31
C ALA A 54 -11.98 -0.78 7.41
N GLU A 55 -10.97 -1.56 7.78
CA GLU A 55 -11.13 -2.76 8.61
C GLU A 55 -11.71 -2.45 10.01
N CYS A 56 -11.43 -1.27 10.57
CA CYS A 56 -11.89 -0.89 11.92
C CYS A 56 -13.42 -0.76 12.04
N ASP A 57 -14.12 -0.41 10.96
CA ASP A 57 -15.56 -0.14 11.01
C ASP A 57 -16.37 -0.62 9.80
N GLY A 58 -15.71 -1.25 8.82
CA GLY A 58 -16.33 -1.79 7.63
C GLY A 58 -16.94 -0.70 6.74
N LYS A 59 -16.38 0.52 6.74
CA LYS A 59 -16.89 1.66 5.96
C LYS A 59 -15.82 2.33 5.11
N TYR A 60 -16.28 2.91 4.01
CA TYR A 60 -15.53 3.93 3.29
C TYR A 60 -15.57 5.25 4.04
N HIS A 61 -14.49 6.03 3.93
CA HIS A 61 -14.35 7.33 4.59
C HIS A 61 -13.98 8.39 3.57
N HIS A 62 -14.31 9.65 3.85
CA HIS A 62 -14.00 10.73 2.91
C HIS A 62 -12.54 11.14 3.00
N ASP A 63 -11.94 11.41 1.84
CA ASP A 63 -10.53 11.82 1.73
C ASP A 63 -10.21 13.20 2.35
N GLY A 64 -11.28 13.94 2.68
CA GLY A 64 -11.23 15.18 3.45
C GLY A 64 -11.05 14.98 4.96
N GLU A 65 -11.22 13.75 5.47
CA GLU A 65 -11.03 13.42 6.87
C GLU A 65 -9.56 13.15 7.20
N MET A 66 -9.14 13.39 8.45
CA MET A 66 -7.76 13.12 8.88
C MET A 66 -7.60 11.63 9.22
N LEU A 67 -7.35 10.81 8.20
CA LEU A 67 -7.29 9.34 8.33
C LEU A 67 -5.88 8.79 8.15
N ALA A 68 -5.61 7.69 8.83
CA ALA A 68 -4.42 6.88 8.67
C ALA A 68 -4.74 5.38 8.68
N GLY A 69 -4.03 4.64 7.85
CA GLY A 69 -3.86 3.19 7.96
C GLY A 69 -2.44 2.87 8.44
N LEU A 70 -2.32 1.93 9.37
CA LEU A 70 -1.03 1.56 9.98
C LEU A 70 -0.62 0.17 9.53
N SER A 71 0.67 -0.06 9.30
CA SER A 71 1.16 -1.43 9.09
C SER A 71 0.76 -2.34 10.25
N THR A 72 0.52 -3.62 9.97
CA THR A 72 0.12 -4.68 10.94
C THR A 72 0.83 -4.61 12.28
N VAL A 73 2.15 -4.34 12.30
CA VAL A 73 2.94 -4.31 13.53
C VAL A 73 2.63 -3.08 14.40
N TRP A 74 2.16 -1.99 13.81
CA TRP A 74 1.70 -0.78 14.50
C TRP A 74 0.19 -0.79 14.74
N TYR A 75 -0.53 -1.57 13.95
CA TYR A 75 -1.96 -1.77 14.07
C TYR A 75 -2.26 -2.72 15.23
N ALA A 76 -2.35 -2.17 16.44
CA ALA A 76 -2.72 -2.92 17.65
C ALA A 76 -4.23 -3.17 17.77
N GLY A 77 -4.93 -3.41 16.64
CA GLY A 77 -6.37 -3.62 16.58
C GLY A 77 -7.23 -2.45 17.08
N GLY A 78 -6.70 -1.22 17.08
CA GLY A 78 -7.27 -0.12 17.86
C GLY A 78 -7.27 1.25 17.18
N GLN A 79 -8.42 1.91 17.29
CA GLN A 79 -8.77 3.26 16.79
C GLN A 79 -8.05 4.43 17.50
N THR A 80 -6.88 4.20 18.10
CA THR A 80 -6.19 5.28 18.84
C THR A 80 -5.64 6.30 17.84
N PRO A 81 -6.04 7.58 17.91
CA PRO A 81 -5.53 8.58 16.99
C PRO A 81 -4.02 8.75 17.16
N ILE A 82 -3.30 8.84 16.05
CA ILE A 82 -1.85 9.03 16.05
C ILE A 82 -1.50 10.49 15.76
N ARG A 83 -0.43 10.98 16.39
CA ARG A 83 0.17 12.28 16.05
C ARG A 83 1.28 12.06 15.03
N ILE A 84 1.09 12.58 13.82
CA ILE A 84 2.07 12.54 12.74
C ILE A 84 2.79 13.88 12.73
N THR A 85 4.13 13.86 12.71
CA THR A 85 4.95 15.07 12.57
C THR A 85 5.81 14.95 11.32
N SER A 86 5.65 15.88 10.39
CA SER A 86 6.47 15.91 9.19
C SER A 86 7.88 16.36 9.54
N THR A 87 8.88 15.54 9.23
CA THR A 87 10.30 15.92 9.34
C THR A 87 10.70 17.00 8.34
N ARG A 88 9.92 17.18 7.26
CA ARG A 88 10.20 18.18 6.21
C ARG A 88 9.68 19.56 6.57
N THR A 89 8.50 19.64 7.16
CA THR A 89 7.84 20.94 7.45
C THR A 89 7.82 21.28 8.94
N GLY A 90 8.12 20.32 9.82
CA GLY A 90 7.98 20.47 11.27
C GLY A 90 6.52 20.55 11.75
N ARG A 91 5.54 20.47 10.84
CA ARG A 91 4.11 20.53 11.18
C ARG A 91 3.66 19.19 11.73
N SER A 92 2.68 19.21 12.63
CA SER A 92 2.05 18.01 13.18
C SER A 92 0.54 18.01 12.94
N VAL A 93 -0.02 16.81 12.78
CA VAL A 93 -1.47 16.59 12.68
C VAL A 93 -1.85 15.33 13.48
N VAL A 94 -3.08 15.27 13.96
CA VAL A 94 -3.65 14.07 14.58
C VAL A 94 -4.57 13.39 13.56
N ALA A 95 -4.34 12.11 13.29
CA ALA A 95 -5.12 11.32 12.36
C ALA A 95 -5.80 10.15 13.09
N ARG A 96 -7.05 9.87 12.72
CA ARG A 96 -7.80 8.69 13.18
C ARG A 96 -7.27 7.47 12.44
N VAL A 97 -6.94 6.42 13.19
CA VAL A 97 -6.58 5.13 12.61
C VAL A 97 -7.86 4.40 12.25
N VAL A 98 -8.03 4.07 10.97
CA VAL A 98 -9.25 3.44 10.45
C VAL A 98 -9.01 2.10 9.79
N ASP A 99 -7.76 1.81 9.43
CA ASP A 99 -7.44 0.67 8.61
C ASP A 99 -6.13 0.03 9.06
N GLU A 100 -6.07 -1.29 8.95
CA GLU A 100 -4.79 -1.96 8.84
C GLU A 100 -4.30 -1.70 7.41
N GLY A 101 -3.14 -1.07 7.27
CA GLY A 101 -2.47 -0.95 5.99
C GLY A 101 -1.97 -2.33 5.58
N ASP A 102 -2.89 -3.14 5.08
CA ASP A 102 -2.77 -4.58 4.97
C ASP A 102 -1.65 -4.94 3.98
N SER A 103 -0.63 -5.61 4.52
CA SER A 103 0.41 -6.31 3.74
C SER A 103 0.02 -7.78 3.71
N SER A 104 -1.24 -8.08 3.37
CA SER A 104 -1.81 -9.40 3.58
C SER A 104 -1.20 -10.41 2.60
N GLY A 105 -0.28 -11.22 3.13
CA GLY A 105 0.03 -12.52 2.59
C GLY A 105 1.43 -12.71 2.01
N HIS A 106 2.51 -12.46 2.77
CA HIS A 106 3.67 -13.35 2.88
C HIS A 106 4.78 -12.72 3.73
N GLY A 107 5.09 -13.34 4.87
CA GLY A 107 6.42 -13.29 5.51
C GLY A 107 7.03 -11.91 5.84
N GLY A 108 6.64 -11.32 6.97
CA GLY A 108 7.58 -10.53 7.81
C GLY A 108 8.11 -9.21 7.24
N CYS A 109 7.26 -8.44 6.57
CA CYS A 109 7.64 -7.18 5.93
C CYS A 109 7.88 -6.00 6.90
N ASN A 110 8.84 -5.11 6.59
CA ASN A 110 9.21 -3.98 7.45
C ASN A 110 8.04 -3.03 7.76
N SER A 111 7.89 -2.69 9.04
CA SER A 111 6.70 -2.13 9.67
C SER A 111 6.66 -0.60 9.81
N ASN A 112 7.33 0.15 8.94
CA ASN A 112 7.50 1.60 9.12
C ASN A 112 6.82 2.45 8.04
N VAL A 113 5.69 1.98 7.50
CA VAL A 113 4.87 2.73 6.55
C VAL A 113 3.51 3.06 7.17
N ILE A 114 3.07 4.30 6.94
CA ILE A 114 1.69 4.71 7.20
C ILE A 114 1.08 5.22 5.90
N VAL A 115 -0.15 4.80 5.62
CA VAL A 115 -0.97 5.35 4.54
C VAL A 115 -1.89 6.40 5.14
N THR A 116 -2.07 7.53 4.48
CA THR A 116 -2.82 8.66 5.06
C THR A 116 -3.63 9.39 4.00
N SER A 117 -4.77 9.93 4.42
CA SER A 117 -5.67 10.72 3.57
C SER A 117 -5.02 11.95 2.94
N LYS A 118 -5.57 12.43 1.82
CA LYS A 118 -5.17 13.70 1.19
C LYS A 118 -5.24 14.89 2.17
N ALA A 119 -6.19 14.88 3.11
CA ALA A 119 -6.33 15.90 4.15
C ALA A 119 -5.12 15.97 5.09
N VAL A 120 -4.55 14.83 5.51
CA VAL A 120 -3.35 14.78 6.37
C VAL A 120 -2.16 15.46 5.69
N TRP A 121 -1.93 15.15 4.42
CA TRP A 121 -0.85 15.76 3.63
C TRP A 121 -1.01 17.28 3.51
N LYS A 122 -2.22 17.74 3.25
CA LYS A 122 -2.56 19.17 3.19
C LYS A 122 -2.31 19.86 4.53
N ALA A 123 -2.73 19.25 5.64
CA ALA A 123 -2.52 19.80 6.99
C ALA A 123 -1.05 19.90 7.37
N LEU A 124 -0.23 18.96 6.92
CA LEU A 124 1.22 18.95 7.12
C LEU A 124 1.97 19.96 6.21
N GLY A 125 1.26 20.70 5.35
CA GLY A 125 1.88 21.63 4.40
C GLY A 125 2.77 20.92 3.37
N LEU A 126 2.56 19.62 3.18
CA LEU A 126 3.24 18.83 2.17
C LEU A 126 2.51 19.05 0.85
N HIS A 127 2.73 20.23 0.26
CA HIS A 127 2.33 20.58 -1.09
C HIS A 127 3.25 19.90 -2.12
N THR A 128 3.44 18.58 -2.00
CA THR A 128 3.84 17.82 -3.17
C THR A 128 2.57 17.54 -3.95
N LYS A 129 2.61 17.66 -5.28
CA LYS A 129 1.53 17.21 -6.18
C LYS A 129 0.89 15.96 -5.56
N LEU A 130 -0.35 16.11 -5.08
CA LEU A 130 -1.08 15.05 -4.35
C LEU A 130 -0.97 13.78 -5.20
N GLY A 131 -0.28 12.75 -4.70
CA GLY A 131 -0.04 11.51 -5.44
C GLY A 131 1.43 11.16 -5.76
N GLN A 132 2.43 11.98 -5.41
CA GLN A 132 3.84 11.59 -5.59
C GLN A 132 4.44 10.89 -4.37
N ALA A 133 4.64 9.57 -4.46
CA ALA A 133 5.26 8.73 -3.45
C ALA A 133 6.78 8.60 -3.65
N HIS A 134 7.55 8.63 -2.57
CA HIS A 134 8.99 8.40 -2.61
C HIS A 134 9.28 6.89 -2.64
N ALA A 135 10.12 6.46 -3.59
CA ALA A 135 10.50 5.06 -3.73
C ALA A 135 12.00 4.86 -3.87
N THR A 136 12.43 3.67 -3.52
CA THR A 136 13.72 3.09 -3.93
C THR A 136 13.48 2.28 -5.19
N MET A 137 14.02 2.75 -6.31
CA MET A 137 13.95 2.05 -7.58
C MET A 137 15.09 1.03 -7.68
N MET A 138 14.77 -0.20 -8.06
CA MET A 138 15.71 -1.28 -8.38
C MET A 138 15.58 -1.68 -9.84
N VAL A 139 16.60 -2.34 -10.38
CA VAL A 139 16.53 -2.95 -11.71
C VAL A 139 15.96 -4.37 -11.56
N ASN A 140 15.08 -4.77 -12.47
CA ASN A 140 14.57 -6.13 -12.57
C ASN A 140 14.53 -6.55 -14.05
N GLY A 141 14.74 -7.84 -14.27
CA GLY A 141 14.58 -8.49 -15.57
C GLY A 141 13.17 -9.07 -15.70
N PHE A 142 12.48 -8.75 -16.79
CA PHE A 142 11.12 -9.22 -17.06
C PHE A 142 11.07 -10.32 -18.14
N GLU A 143 12.23 -10.71 -18.66
CA GLU A 143 12.36 -11.76 -19.67
C GLU A 143 12.45 -13.15 -19.04
N ASP A 144 12.10 -14.17 -19.82
CA ASP A 144 12.18 -15.57 -19.39
C ASP A 144 13.63 -15.95 -19.06
N GLY A 145 13.82 -16.56 -17.88
CA GLY A 145 15.13 -16.97 -17.37
C GLY A 145 15.99 -15.84 -16.75
N GLU A 146 15.44 -14.63 -16.56
CA GLU A 146 16.09 -13.56 -15.80
C GLU A 146 15.73 -13.58 -14.30
N GLU A 147 16.26 -12.62 -13.54
CA GLU A 147 16.10 -12.51 -12.07
C GLU A 147 14.64 -12.46 -11.60
N GLY A 148 13.72 -11.98 -12.43
CA GLY A 148 12.27 -11.97 -12.13
C GLY A 148 11.68 -13.37 -11.97
N GLY A 149 12.31 -14.39 -12.56
CA GLY A 149 12.00 -15.81 -12.39
C GLY A 149 10.68 -16.23 -13.04
N ASP A 150 9.57 -15.71 -12.51
CA ASP A 150 8.21 -16.05 -12.89
C ASP A 150 7.60 -15.03 -13.87
N PRO A 151 6.56 -15.42 -14.64
CA PRO A 151 5.81 -14.48 -15.46
C PRO A 151 5.14 -13.39 -14.62
N ALA A 152 5.01 -12.19 -15.18
CA ALA A 152 4.52 -11.02 -14.46
C ALA A 152 3.07 -11.20 -13.96
N GLU A 153 2.80 -10.79 -12.72
CA GLU A 153 1.53 -11.06 -12.01
C GLU A 153 0.28 -10.50 -12.71
N CYS A 154 0.39 -9.40 -13.46
CA CYS A 154 -0.78 -8.80 -14.09
C CYS A 154 -1.38 -9.63 -15.24
N ASP A 155 -0.56 -10.38 -15.96
CA ASP A 155 -0.99 -11.08 -17.17
C ASP A 155 -0.40 -12.49 -17.38
N GLY A 156 0.42 -12.96 -16.44
CA GLY A 156 1.05 -14.28 -16.50
C GLY A 156 2.01 -14.42 -17.69
N LYS A 157 2.67 -13.34 -18.11
CA LYS A 157 3.59 -13.32 -19.25
C LYS A 157 4.94 -12.71 -18.90
N TYR A 158 5.97 -13.14 -19.62
CA TYR A 158 7.23 -12.43 -19.70
C TYR A 158 7.12 -11.23 -20.65
N HIS A 159 7.89 -10.19 -20.37
CA HIS A 159 7.92 -8.95 -21.15
C HIS A 159 9.38 -8.59 -21.50
N HIS A 160 9.59 -7.86 -22.59
CA HIS A 160 10.95 -7.56 -23.04
C HIS A 160 11.57 -6.42 -22.22
N ASP A 161 12.84 -6.54 -21.85
CA ASP A 161 13.53 -5.62 -20.95
C ASP A 161 13.78 -4.21 -21.54
N GLY A 162 13.57 -4.10 -22.85
CA GLY A 162 13.54 -2.85 -23.60
C GLY A 162 12.22 -2.05 -23.49
N GLU A 163 11.16 -2.63 -22.93
CA GLU A 163 9.89 -1.94 -22.67
C GLU A 163 9.97 -1.08 -21.40
N MET A 164 9.13 -0.04 -21.29
CA MET A 164 9.06 0.78 -20.08
C MET A 164 8.17 0.11 -19.03
N LEU A 165 8.73 -0.81 -18.26
CA LEU A 165 8.00 -1.64 -17.30
C LEU A 165 8.35 -1.33 -15.86
N ALA A 166 7.36 -1.50 -14.97
CA ALA A 166 7.50 -1.39 -13.54
C ALA A 166 6.75 -2.53 -12.82
N GLY A 167 7.34 -3.03 -11.75
CA GLY A 167 6.68 -3.79 -10.70
C GLY A 167 6.59 -2.95 -9.43
N LEU A 168 5.45 -3.00 -8.76
CA LEU A 168 5.18 -2.20 -7.55
C LEU A 168 5.25 -3.08 -6.31
N SER A 169 5.74 -2.54 -5.18
CA SER A 169 5.60 -3.24 -3.89
C SER A 169 4.14 -3.62 -3.63
N THR A 170 3.89 -4.69 -2.87
CA THR A 170 2.55 -5.20 -2.53
C THR A 170 1.54 -4.11 -2.19
N VAL A 171 1.93 -3.17 -1.33
CA VAL A 171 1.09 -2.03 -0.91
C VAL A 171 0.67 -1.15 -2.09
N TRP A 172 1.59 -0.90 -3.03
CA TRP A 172 1.32 -0.07 -4.20
C TRP A 172 0.67 -0.85 -5.35
N TYR A 173 0.99 -2.14 -5.48
CA TYR A 173 0.35 -3.06 -6.41
C TYR A 173 -1.14 -3.22 -6.08
N ALA A 174 -1.47 -3.25 -4.79
CA ALA A 174 -2.82 -3.25 -4.24
C ALA A 174 -3.71 -4.33 -4.87
N GLY A 175 -3.22 -5.58 -4.88
CA GLY A 175 -3.92 -6.72 -5.48
C GLY A 175 -4.17 -6.58 -6.98
N GLY A 176 -3.25 -5.91 -7.70
CA GLY A 176 -3.35 -5.71 -9.14
C GLY A 176 -4.23 -4.54 -9.59
N LYS A 177 -4.73 -3.69 -8.68
CA LYS A 177 -5.52 -2.49 -9.05
C LYS A 177 -4.79 -1.54 -10.00
N ARG A 178 -3.45 -1.57 -10.00
CA ARG A 178 -2.60 -0.79 -10.91
C ARG A 178 -2.15 -1.54 -12.15
N CYS A 179 -2.58 -2.78 -12.35
CA CYS A 179 -2.17 -3.57 -13.51
C CYS A 179 -2.43 -2.84 -14.83
N HIS A 180 -1.36 -2.80 -15.64
CA HIS A 180 -1.28 -2.14 -16.94
C HIS A 180 -1.56 -0.63 -16.93
N LYS A 181 -1.71 -0.02 -15.76
CA LYS A 181 -1.85 1.44 -15.63
C LYS A 181 -0.47 2.10 -15.72
N PRO A 182 -0.39 3.27 -16.36
CA PRO A 182 0.85 4.02 -16.43
C PRO A 182 1.15 4.73 -15.10
N ILE A 183 2.42 4.69 -14.70
CA ILE A 183 2.96 5.48 -13.60
C ILE A 183 4.07 6.40 -14.12
N ARG A 184 4.16 7.60 -13.55
CA ARG A 184 5.21 8.57 -13.85
C ARG A 184 6.29 8.49 -12.79
N ILE A 185 7.48 8.01 -13.16
CA ILE A 185 8.64 7.90 -12.29
C ILE A 185 9.57 9.09 -12.55
N THR A 186 10.04 9.74 -11.49
CA THR A 186 10.95 10.89 -11.55
C THR A 186 12.18 10.64 -10.70
N SER A 187 13.37 10.71 -11.31
CA SER A 187 14.62 10.57 -10.57
C SER A 187 14.87 11.79 -9.70
N THR A 188 15.12 11.59 -8.40
CA THR A 188 15.53 12.69 -7.52
C THR A 188 16.97 13.14 -7.79
N ARG A 189 17.78 12.30 -8.43
CA ARG A 189 19.18 12.58 -8.78
C ARG A 189 19.31 13.38 -10.08
N THR A 190 18.58 12.99 -11.12
CA THR A 190 18.72 13.63 -12.45
C THR A 190 17.60 14.63 -12.76
N GLY A 191 16.50 14.62 -12.01
CA GLY A 191 15.30 15.41 -12.28
C GLY A 191 14.50 14.97 -13.50
N ARG A 192 14.95 13.93 -14.22
CA ARG A 192 14.25 13.37 -15.38
C ARG A 192 13.05 12.55 -14.95
N SER A 193 12.02 12.53 -15.80
CA SER A 193 10.82 11.72 -15.61
C SER A 193 10.58 10.80 -16.80
N VAL A 194 10.01 9.62 -16.54
CA VAL A 194 9.56 8.66 -17.55
C VAL A 194 8.22 8.06 -17.13
N VAL A 195 7.42 7.63 -18.11
CA VAL A 195 6.20 6.87 -17.86
C VAL A 195 6.49 5.39 -18.10
N ALA A 196 6.12 4.55 -17.13
CA ALA A 196 6.25 3.09 -17.21
C ALA A 196 4.88 2.43 -16.96
N ARG A 197 4.67 1.28 -17.58
CA ARG A 197 3.47 0.45 -17.41
C ARG A 197 3.71 -0.52 -16.27
N VAL A 198 2.75 -0.60 -15.33
CA VAL A 198 2.80 -1.59 -14.26
C VAL A 198 2.44 -2.96 -14.84
N VAL A 199 3.28 -3.95 -14.59
CA VAL A 199 3.07 -5.33 -15.07
C VAL A 199 3.15 -6.37 -13.98
N ASP A 200 3.69 -6.02 -12.81
CA ASP A 200 4.08 -7.02 -11.83
C ASP A 200 3.93 -6.53 -10.38
N GLU A 201 3.81 -7.49 -9.47
CA GLU A 201 4.04 -7.27 -8.05
C GLU A 201 5.53 -7.44 -7.78
N GLY A 202 6.20 -6.33 -7.52
CA GLY A 202 7.64 -6.28 -7.30
C GLY A 202 8.01 -6.79 -5.92
N ASP A 203 8.12 -8.12 -5.79
CA ASP A 203 8.41 -8.76 -4.52
C ASP A 203 9.92 -8.68 -4.22
N SER A 204 10.29 -7.88 -3.23
CA SER A 204 11.70 -7.69 -2.80
C SER A 204 12.34 -8.92 -2.12
N SER A 205 11.74 -10.10 -2.28
CA SER A 205 12.10 -11.37 -1.64
C SER A 205 13.50 -11.88 -2.05
N GLY A 206 14.01 -11.51 -3.24
CA GLY A 206 15.36 -11.86 -3.69
C GLY A 206 16.52 -11.04 -3.08
N HIS A 207 16.24 -9.94 -2.37
CA HIS A 207 17.27 -8.98 -1.90
C HIS A 207 17.18 -8.63 -0.40
N GLY A 208 16.73 -9.55 0.44
CA GLY A 208 16.91 -9.45 1.89
C GLY A 208 15.87 -8.61 2.63
N GLY A 209 14.61 -8.63 2.17
CA GLY A 209 13.45 -8.25 2.98
C GLY A 209 12.50 -7.29 2.29
N CYS A 210 11.21 -7.39 2.65
CA CYS A 210 10.17 -6.53 2.12
C CYS A 210 10.49 -5.06 2.38
N LYS A 211 10.65 -4.31 1.31
CA LYS A 211 10.66 -2.84 1.37
C LYS A 211 9.39 -2.34 0.72
N ASN A 212 8.45 -1.89 1.55
CA ASN A 212 7.14 -1.40 1.12
C ASN A 212 7.21 -0.14 0.24
N ASN A 213 8.39 0.47 0.11
CA ASN A 213 8.65 1.65 -0.71
C ASN A 213 9.55 1.35 -1.94
N VAL A 214 9.43 0.17 -2.53
CA VAL A 214 10.22 -0.24 -3.70
C VAL A 214 9.40 -0.22 -4.99
N ILE A 215 10.04 0.20 -6.07
CA ILE A 215 9.61 -0.08 -7.43
C ILE A 215 10.74 -0.82 -8.14
N VAL A 216 10.45 -2.00 -8.67
CA VAL A 216 11.37 -2.69 -9.57
C VAL A 216 11.07 -2.26 -11.00
N THR A 217 12.11 -2.05 -11.81
CA THR A 217 11.92 -1.48 -13.16
C THR A 217 12.87 -2.10 -14.16
N SER A 218 12.41 -2.15 -15.41
CA SER A 218 13.20 -2.62 -16.56
C SER A 218 14.46 -1.77 -16.78
N LYS A 219 15.45 -2.35 -17.46
CA LYS A 219 16.69 -1.65 -17.86
C LYS A 219 16.39 -0.41 -18.72
N ALA A 220 15.30 -0.42 -19.50
CA ALA A 220 14.87 0.73 -20.30
C ALA A 220 14.49 1.97 -19.47
N VAL A 221 13.80 1.77 -18.35
CA VAL A 221 13.41 2.87 -17.43
C VAL A 221 14.63 3.57 -16.85
N TRP A 222 15.62 2.79 -16.40
CA TRP A 222 16.90 3.33 -15.89
C TRP A 222 17.60 4.18 -16.94
N LYS A 223 17.70 3.68 -18.18
CA LYS A 223 18.31 4.40 -19.30
C LYS A 223 17.57 5.71 -19.60
N ALA A 224 16.23 5.71 -19.63
CA ALA A 224 15.42 6.89 -19.86
C ALA A 224 15.60 7.97 -18.78
N LEU A 225 15.74 7.55 -17.52
CA LEU A 225 16.05 8.44 -16.39
C LEU A 225 17.49 8.96 -16.39
N GLY A 226 18.35 8.47 -17.30
CA GLY A 226 19.77 8.83 -17.35
C GLY A 226 20.58 8.21 -16.22
N LEU A 227 20.18 7.04 -15.74
CA LEU A 227 20.82 6.31 -14.65
C LEU A 227 21.50 5.04 -15.18
N HIS A 228 22.58 4.62 -14.53
CA HIS A 228 23.23 3.34 -14.81
C HIS A 228 22.73 2.27 -13.84
N THR A 229 22.37 1.10 -14.36
CA THR A 229 21.90 -0.05 -13.55
C THR A 229 22.94 -0.54 -12.55
N LYS A 230 24.24 -0.32 -12.82
CA LYS A 230 25.36 -0.63 -11.90
C LYS A 230 25.29 0.10 -10.54
N LEU A 231 24.42 1.10 -10.39
CA LEU A 231 24.17 1.75 -9.10
C LEU A 231 23.42 0.82 -8.12
N GLY A 232 22.74 -0.22 -8.64
CA GLY A 232 21.93 -1.16 -7.85
C GLY A 232 20.60 -0.57 -7.38
N GLN A 233 20.61 0.66 -6.85
CA GLN A 233 19.42 1.36 -6.34
C GLN A 233 19.45 2.86 -6.70
N ALA A 234 18.28 3.45 -6.86
CA ALA A 234 18.12 4.89 -7.07
C ALA A 234 16.90 5.43 -6.32
N HIS A 235 17.01 6.64 -5.76
CA HIS A 235 15.86 7.31 -5.18
C HIS A 235 15.03 7.99 -6.27
N VAL A 236 13.73 7.76 -6.23
CA VAL A 236 12.76 8.33 -7.16
C VAL A 236 11.53 8.84 -6.41
N THR A 237 10.77 9.69 -7.08
CA THR A 237 9.35 9.87 -6.78
C THR A 237 8.52 9.25 -7.89
N TRP A 238 7.34 8.74 -7.58
CA TRP A 238 6.43 8.21 -8.58
C TRP A 238 4.99 8.61 -8.28
N SER A 239 4.14 8.67 -9.30
CA SER A 239 2.70 8.85 -9.17
C SER A 239 1.98 8.07 -10.25
N ASP A 240 0.68 7.86 -10.10
CA ASP A 240 -0.17 7.52 -11.25
C ASP A 240 -0.06 8.64 -12.32
N ALA A 241 -0.10 8.25 -13.61
CA ALA A 241 0.32 9.10 -14.73
C ALA A 241 -0.78 9.84 -15.47
#